data_AF-A0AAF0IK85-F1
#
_entry.id   AF-A0AAF0IK85-F1
#
_cell.length_a   1.000
_cell.length_b   1.000
_cell.length_c   1.000
_cell.angle_alpha   90.00
_cell.angle_beta   90.00
_cell.angle_gamma   90.00
#
_symmetry.space_group_name_H-M   'P 1'
#
loop_
_entity.id
_entity.type
_entity.pdbx_description
1 polymer ?
#
loop_
_entity_poly.entity_id
_entity_poly.type
_entity_poly.pdbx_seq_one_letter_code
_entity_poly.pdbx_strand_id
1 'polypeptide(L)'
;MCQPVLLGGKIPLAAGTYVGYNAYGTNRDQEFWGPGADDFRPERWGQTNDEIQAIFWKANAKGAFISFYAGRRACLGQKFGMFTSRITIAEILRKLEWKIDPAWPGWPRQMTLASDAFEDMGKQAGPLYARNLRVQIRKIG
;
A
#
# COMPACT_ATOMS: atom_id res chain seq x y z
N MET A 1 -14.94 -21.76 -20.33
CA MET A 1 -14.20 -22.98 -19.94
C MET A 1 -12.78 -22.58 -19.53
N CYS A 2 -12.25 -23.11 -18.43
CA CYS A 2 -10.85 -22.87 -18.07
C CYS A 2 -9.94 -23.65 -19.04
N GLN A 3 -8.86 -23.02 -19.50
CA GLN A 3 -7.89 -23.63 -20.41
C GLN A 3 -6.49 -23.62 -19.78
N PRO A 4 -5.60 -24.55 -20.16
CA PRO A 4 -4.21 -24.49 -19.75
C PRO A 4 -3.53 -23.25 -20.35
N VAL A 5 -2.66 -22.61 -19.58
CA VAL A 5 -1.97 -21.37 -19.98
C VAL A 5 -0.52 -21.35 -19.49
N LEU A 6 0.34 -20.56 -20.13
CA LEU A 6 1.70 -20.29 -19.63
C LEU A 6 1.74 -18.95 -18.88
N LEU A 7 1.97 -18.98 -17.57
CA LEU A 7 2.23 -17.77 -16.78
C LEU A 7 3.62 -17.22 -17.13
N GLY A 8 3.66 -15.93 -17.51
CA GLY A 8 4.89 -15.27 -17.97
C GLY A 8 5.51 -15.94 -19.21
N GLY A 9 4.74 -16.72 -19.97
CA GLY A 9 5.22 -17.48 -21.13
C GLY A 9 6.14 -18.66 -20.79
N LYS A 10 6.32 -18.99 -19.50
CA LYS A 10 7.32 -19.98 -19.06
C LYS A 10 6.75 -21.04 -18.13
N ILE A 11 5.82 -20.69 -17.26
CA ILE A 11 5.32 -21.57 -16.20
C ILE A 11 3.98 -22.17 -16.64
N PRO A 12 3.88 -23.48 -16.93
CA PRO A 12 2.62 -24.10 -17.33
C PRO A 12 1.66 -24.18 -16.15
N LEU A 13 0.44 -23.70 -16.38
CA LEU A 13 -0.68 -23.79 -15.45
C LEU A 13 -1.79 -24.64 -16.07
N ALA A 14 -2.21 -25.67 -15.34
CA ALA A 14 -3.32 -26.52 -15.77
C ALA A 14 -4.66 -25.77 -15.72
N ALA A 15 -5.62 -26.17 -16.55
CA ALA A 15 -6.98 -25.64 -16.52
C ALA A 15 -7.59 -25.81 -15.12
N GLY A 16 -8.21 -24.75 -14.60
CA GLY A 16 -8.84 -24.75 -13.26
C GLY A 16 -7.89 -24.42 -12.11
N THR A 17 -6.60 -24.17 -12.38
CA THR A 17 -5.66 -23.70 -11.34
C THR A 17 -6.10 -22.35 -10.80
N TYR A 18 -6.27 -22.25 -9.48
CA TYR A 18 -6.52 -20.97 -8.81
C TYR A 18 -5.21 -20.18 -8.73
N VAL A 19 -5.22 -18.94 -9.23
CA VAL A 19 -4.05 -18.06 -9.21
C VAL A 19 -4.38 -16.82 -8.40
N GLY A 20 -3.65 -16.66 -7.29
CA GLY A 20 -3.64 -15.45 -6.48
C GLY A 20 -2.50 -14.51 -6.87
N TYR A 21 -2.52 -13.32 -6.31
CA TYR A 21 -1.43 -12.35 -6.42
C TYR A 21 -1.23 -11.70 -5.05
N ASN A 22 -0.03 -11.20 -4.78
CA ASN A 22 0.32 -10.60 -3.50
C ASN A 22 0.43 -9.07 -3.67
N ALA A 23 -0.54 -8.32 -3.14
CA ALA A 23 -0.53 -6.86 -3.24
C ALA A 23 0.63 -6.19 -2.51
N TYR A 24 1.11 -6.78 -1.41
CA TYR A 24 2.27 -6.25 -0.70
C TYR A 24 3.53 -6.34 -1.57
N GLY A 25 3.78 -7.52 -2.15
CA GLY A 25 4.94 -7.79 -3.01
C GLY A 25 4.87 -7.05 -4.34
N THR A 26 3.74 -7.09 -5.05
CA THR A 26 3.59 -6.43 -6.35
C THR A 26 3.75 -4.90 -6.24
N ASN A 27 3.18 -4.27 -5.22
CA ASN A 27 3.34 -2.82 -5.02
C ASN A 27 4.75 -2.42 -4.53
N ARG A 28 5.64 -3.39 -4.26
CA ARG A 28 7.04 -3.20 -3.80
C ARG A 28 8.06 -3.89 -4.70
N ASP A 29 7.64 -4.36 -5.86
CA ASP A 29 8.53 -5.04 -6.79
C ASP A 29 9.63 -4.08 -7.27
N GLN A 30 10.87 -4.39 -6.90
CA GLN A 30 12.04 -3.57 -7.25
C GLN A 30 12.31 -3.56 -8.76
N GLU A 31 11.81 -4.54 -9.53
CA GLU A 31 11.93 -4.51 -10.99
C GLU A 31 11.19 -3.31 -11.59
N PHE A 32 10.00 -2.98 -11.06
CA PHE A 32 9.23 -1.84 -11.51
C PHE A 32 9.53 -0.56 -10.70
N TRP A 33 9.63 -0.66 -9.37
CA TRP A 33 9.74 0.48 -8.46
C TRP A 33 11.19 0.86 -8.13
N GLY A 34 12.17 0.07 -8.57
CA GLY A 34 13.59 0.31 -8.31
C GLY A 34 14.01 0.01 -6.85
N PRO A 35 15.29 0.27 -6.51
CA PRO A 35 15.88 -0.15 -5.23
C PRO A 35 15.19 0.40 -3.97
N GLY A 36 14.53 1.57 -4.06
CA GLY A 36 13.83 2.18 -2.93
C GLY A 36 12.36 1.78 -2.81
N ALA A 37 11.94 0.63 -3.34
CA ALA A 37 10.53 0.23 -3.40
C ALA A 37 9.83 0.18 -2.03
N ASP A 38 10.60 -0.08 -0.97
CA ASP A 38 10.12 -0.10 0.41
C ASP A 38 10.05 1.28 1.07
N ASP A 39 10.64 2.31 0.45
CA ASP A 39 10.70 3.66 0.99
C ASP A 39 9.42 4.44 0.68
N PHE A 40 8.88 5.12 1.70
CA PHE A 40 7.85 6.13 1.49
C PHE A 40 8.45 7.37 0.80
N ARG A 41 8.26 7.48 -0.51
CA ARG A 41 8.80 8.56 -1.36
C ARG A 41 7.69 9.15 -2.24
N PRO A 42 6.94 10.16 -1.79
CA PRO A 42 5.85 10.77 -2.56
C PRO A 42 6.30 11.25 -3.95
N GLU A 43 7.51 11.78 -4.06
CA GLU A 43 8.11 12.36 -5.27
C GLU A 43 8.38 11.28 -6.35
N ARG A 44 8.29 10.00 -5.99
CA ARG A 44 8.33 8.87 -6.93
C ARG A 44 7.30 8.99 -8.04
N TRP A 45 6.17 9.62 -7.75
CA TRP A 45 5.11 9.83 -8.73
C TRP A 45 5.39 11.03 -9.64
N GLY A 46 6.45 11.81 -9.43
CA GLY A 46 6.75 12.99 -10.24
C GLY A 46 6.46 14.29 -9.51
N GLN A 47 6.94 15.40 -10.10
CA GLN A 47 6.81 16.75 -9.56
C GLN A 47 5.72 17.55 -10.30
N THR A 48 5.33 17.11 -11.50
CA THR A 48 4.25 17.71 -12.28
C THR A 48 3.04 16.79 -12.40
N ASN A 49 1.87 17.36 -12.68
CA ASN A 49 0.65 16.57 -12.88
C ASN A 49 0.80 15.58 -14.06
N ASP A 50 1.50 15.98 -15.12
CA ASP A 50 1.70 15.14 -16.31
C ASP A 50 2.60 13.94 -16.01
N GLU A 51 3.68 14.15 -15.25
CA GLU A 51 4.54 13.06 -14.77
C GLU A 51 3.77 12.09 -13.87
N ILE A 52 2.96 12.62 -12.94
CA ILE A 52 2.11 11.81 -12.05
C ILE A 52 1.13 10.96 -12.84
N GLN A 53 0.45 11.54 -13.83
CA GLN A 53 -0.43 10.77 -14.68
C GLN A 53 0.35 9.72 -15.47
N ALA A 54 1.46 10.07 -16.10
CA ALA A 54 2.25 9.15 -16.91
C ALA A 54 2.73 7.92 -16.10
N ILE A 55 3.27 8.14 -14.89
CA ILE A 55 3.73 7.06 -14.01
C ILE A 55 2.55 6.22 -13.51
N PHE A 56 1.44 6.86 -13.12
CA PHE A 56 0.23 6.17 -12.70
C PHE A 56 -0.34 5.26 -13.79
N TRP A 57 -0.47 5.76 -15.02
CA TRP A 57 -0.94 4.97 -16.15
C TRP A 57 0.00 3.80 -16.45
N LYS A 58 1.32 4.05 -16.48
CA LYS A 58 2.33 2.99 -16.68
C LYS A 58 2.23 1.90 -15.61
N ALA A 59 2.10 2.27 -14.34
CA ALA A 59 2.02 1.34 -13.23
C ALA A 59 0.73 0.50 -13.25
N ASN A 60 -0.42 1.12 -13.55
CA ASN A 60 -1.68 0.40 -13.70
C ASN A 60 -1.67 -0.54 -14.92
N ALA A 61 -1.15 -0.08 -16.06
CA ALA A 61 -1.09 -0.89 -17.29
C ALA A 61 -0.16 -2.10 -17.14
N LYS A 62 0.93 -1.98 -16.38
CA LYS A 62 1.84 -3.08 -16.06
C LYS A 62 1.39 -3.95 -14.88
N GLY A 63 0.32 -3.57 -14.18
CA GLY A 63 -0.11 -4.27 -12.97
C GLY A 63 0.88 -4.16 -11.81
N ALA A 64 1.71 -3.12 -11.79
CA ALA A 64 2.67 -2.84 -10.72
C ALA A 64 2.09 -1.99 -9.58
N PHE A 65 0.96 -1.32 -9.84
CA PHE A 65 0.15 -0.64 -8.83
C PHE A 65 -1.25 -1.26 -8.82
N ILE A 66 -1.53 -2.07 -7.81
CA ILE A 66 -2.77 -2.88 -7.74
C ILE A 66 -3.61 -2.60 -6.48
N SER A 67 -3.40 -1.46 -5.84
CA SER A 67 -4.20 -1.00 -4.70
C SER A 67 -5.69 -0.86 -5.01
N PHE A 68 -6.02 -0.68 -6.30
CA PHE A 68 -7.38 -0.68 -6.82
C PHE A 68 -7.63 -1.82 -7.81
N TYR A 69 -6.85 -2.91 -7.72
CA TYR A 69 -6.83 -3.98 -8.73
C TYR A 69 -6.41 -3.47 -10.12
N ALA A 70 -6.42 -4.34 -11.14
CA ALA A 70 -6.06 -3.96 -12.51
C ALA A 70 -6.94 -4.66 -13.58
N GLY A 71 -6.92 -4.12 -14.81
CA GLY A 71 -7.63 -4.68 -15.96
C GLY A 71 -9.16 -4.69 -15.80
N ARG A 72 -9.83 -5.72 -16.32
CA ARG A 72 -11.31 -5.85 -16.29
C ARG A 72 -11.92 -5.95 -14.89
N ARG A 73 -11.10 -6.18 -13.87
CA ARG A 73 -11.52 -6.28 -12.47
C ARG A 73 -11.03 -5.10 -11.64
N ALA A 74 -10.54 -4.03 -12.28
CA ALA A 74 -10.20 -2.79 -11.61
C ALA A 74 -11.40 -2.26 -10.78
N CYS A 75 -11.11 -1.67 -9.63
CA CYS A 75 -12.10 -1.13 -8.73
C CYS A 75 -12.89 -0.02 -9.42
N LEU A 76 -14.21 -0.20 -9.52
CA LEU A 76 -15.10 0.79 -10.10
C LEU A 76 -15.01 2.14 -9.36
N GLY A 77 -14.70 2.11 -8.07
CA GLY A 77 -14.53 3.28 -7.22
C GLY A 77 -13.16 3.96 -7.27
N GLN A 78 -12.20 3.48 -8.07
CA GLN A 78 -10.81 4.00 -8.07
C GLN A 78 -10.75 5.51 -8.28
N LYS A 79 -11.48 6.04 -9.27
CA LYS A 79 -11.48 7.49 -9.55
C LYS A 79 -12.09 8.29 -8.39
N PHE A 80 -13.20 7.80 -7.84
CA PHE A 80 -13.86 8.43 -6.70
C PHE A 80 -12.99 8.40 -5.45
N GLY A 81 -12.41 7.25 -5.11
CA GLY A 81 -11.52 7.10 -3.96
C GLY A 81 -10.27 7.98 -4.05
N MET A 82 -9.66 8.10 -5.24
CA MET A 82 -8.53 9.02 -5.44
C MET A 82 -8.95 10.48 -5.30
N PHE A 83 -10.13 10.86 -5.80
CA PHE A 83 -10.66 12.21 -5.69
C PHE A 83 -10.95 12.59 -4.23
N THR A 84 -11.68 11.75 -3.50
CA THR A 84 -11.99 11.99 -2.09
C THR A 84 -10.73 12.04 -1.26
N SER A 85 -9.76 11.14 -1.49
CA SER A 85 -8.48 11.15 -0.77
C SER A 85 -7.73 12.47 -0.94
N ARG A 86 -7.70 13.04 -2.16
CA ARG A 86 -7.06 14.34 -2.42
C ARG A 86 -7.73 15.47 -1.63
N ILE A 87 -9.06 15.52 -1.66
CA ILE A 87 -9.83 16.53 -0.91
C ILE A 87 -9.61 16.36 0.60
N THR A 88 -9.68 15.13 1.10
CA THR A 88 -9.48 14.83 2.51
C THR A 88 -8.10 15.27 2.98
N ILE A 89 -7.04 14.94 2.23
CA ILE A 89 -5.67 15.37 2.55
C ILE A 89 -5.57 16.90 2.52
N ALA A 90 -6.10 17.55 1.49
CA ALA A 90 -6.07 19.02 1.39
C ALA A 90 -6.78 19.70 2.57
N GLU A 91 -7.96 19.21 2.95
CA GLU A 91 -8.72 19.76 4.07
C GLU A 91 -8.07 19.48 5.43
N ILE A 92 -7.45 18.31 5.61
CA ILE A 92 -6.65 17.99 6.79
C ILE A 92 -5.48 18.97 6.90
N LEU A 93 -4.70 19.16 5.84
CA LEU A 93 -3.53 20.04 5.85
C LEU A 93 -3.90 21.50 6.05
N ARG A 94 -5.05 21.94 5.53
CA ARG A 94 -5.51 23.33 5.63
C ARG A 94 -6.05 23.67 7.02
N LYS A 95 -6.72 22.73 7.68
CA LYS A 95 -7.48 22.99 8.92
C LYS A 95 -6.79 22.51 10.18
N LEU A 96 -5.78 21.65 10.08
CA LEU A 96 -5.25 20.93 11.24
C LEU A 96 -3.71 20.98 11.27
N GLU A 97 -3.16 21.26 12.45
CA GLU A 97 -1.76 21.08 12.80
C GLU A 97 -1.62 19.77 13.59
N TRP A 98 -0.66 18.94 13.23
CA TRP A 98 -0.45 17.62 13.82
C TRP A 98 0.97 17.53 14.38
N LYS A 99 1.09 16.98 15.59
CA LYS A 99 2.38 16.65 16.20
C LYS A 99 2.34 15.23 16.71
N ILE A 100 3.44 14.50 16.54
CA ILE A 100 3.58 13.20 17.18
C ILE A 100 3.54 13.44 18.70
N ASP A 101 2.72 12.64 19.40
CA ASP A 101 2.68 12.69 20.85
C ASP A 101 4.07 12.31 21.40
N PRO A 102 4.74 13.17 22.19
CA PRO A 102 6.04 12.85 22.77
C PRO A 102 6.02 11.59 23.64
N ALA A 103 4.86 11.22 24.19
CA ALA A 103 4.67 9.99 24.95
C ALA A 103 4.50 8.74 24.06
N TRP A 104 4.48 8.88 22.73
CA TRP A 104 4.37 7.76 21.82
C TRP A 104 5.68 6.96 21.79
N PRO A 105 5.68 5.67 22.16
CA PRO A 105 6.90 4.86 22.25
C PRO A 105 7.49 4.46 20.89
N GLY A 106 6.95 4.99 19.79
CA GLY A 106 7.31 4.61 18.43
C GLY A 106 6.73 3.26 18.01
N TRP A 107 7.00 2.91 16.75
CA TRP A 107 6.65 1.62 16.19
C TRP A 107 7.70 0.56 16.57
N PRO A 108 7.30 -0.65 17.03
CA PRO A 108 8.25 -1.74 17.23
C PRO A 108 8.86 -2.12 15.87
N ARG A 109 10.18 -1.93 15.72
CA ARG A 109 10.91 -2.02 14.43
C ARG A 109 10.94 -3.43 13.80
N GLN A 110 10.20 -4.39 14.34
CA GLN A 110 10.14 -5.78 13.88
C GLN A 110 8.69 -6.20 13.67
N MET A 111 8.40 -6.82 12.52
CA MET A 111 7.31 -7.79 12.48
C MET A 111 7.75 -8.96 13.35
N THR A 112 7.13 -9.12 14.52
CA THR A 112 7.30 -10.34 15.32
C THR A 112 6.86 -11.52 14.46
N LEU A 113 7.71 -12.55 14.34
CA LEU A 113 7.31 -13.76 13.64
C LEU A 113 6.11 -14.37 14.39
N ALA A 114 5.23 -15.07 13.67
CA ALA A 114 4.08 -15.71 14.29
C ALA A 114 4.47 -16.72 15.40
N SER A 115 5.73 -17.21 15.40
CA SER A 115 6.31 -18.03 16.46
C SER A 115 6.47 -17.25 17.77
N ASP A 116 6.87 -15.99 17.68
CA ASP A 116 7.22 -15.12 18.80
C ASP A 116 5.95 -14.52 19.44
N ALA A 117 4.81 -14.70 18.76
CA ALA A 117 3.47 -14.29 19.19
C ALA A 117 2.98 -14.98 20.46
N PHE A 118 3.38 -16.24 20.66
CA PHE A 118 2.82 -17.10 21.70
C PHE A 118 3.49 -16.85 23.06
N GLU A 119 4.74 -16.42 23.10
CA GLU A 119 5.45 -16.11 24.35
C GLU A 119 4.99 -14.79 24.99
N ASP A 120 4.44 -13.86 24.21
CA ASP A 120 4.08 -12.51 24.68
C ASP A 120 2.59 -12.35 25.05
N MET A 121 1.82 -13.44 25.09
CA MET A 121 0.38 -13.42 25.41
C MET A 121 0.03 -12.88 26.82
N GLY A 122 1.02 -12.64 27.67
CA GLY A 122 0.83 -12.13 29.05
C GLY A 122 1.03 -10.63 29.25
N LYS A 123 1.55 -9.87 28.27
CA LYS A 123 1.90 -8.45 28.47
C LYS A 123 1.28 -7.60 27.39
N GLN A 124 0.16 -6.97 27.74
CA GLN A 124 -0.46 -5.84 27.07
C GLN A 124 -0.24 -5.81 25.55
N ALA A 125 -1.02 -6.71 24.96
CA ALA A 125 -1.45 -6.79 23.60
C ALA A 125 -0.39 -7.47 22.66
N GLY A 126 -0.82 -8.56 22.01
CA GLY A 126 -0.01 -9.35 21.07
C GLY A 126 0.53 -8.70 19.77
N PRO A 127 1.14 -9.49 18.89
CA PRO A 127 2.10 -9.04 17.87
C PRO A 127 1.49 -8.47 16.58
N LEU A 128 0.17 -8.49 16.42
CA LEU A 128 -0.50 -8.19 15.15
C LEU A 128 -1.17 -6.82 15.11
N TYR A 129 -1.32 -6.13 16.24
CA TYR A 129 -1.80 -4.75 16.19
C TYR A 129 -0.60 -3.81 16.35
N ALA A 130 -0.47 -2.96 15.34
CA ALA A 130 0.19 -1.69 15.44
C ALA A 130 -0.01 -1.07 16.83
N ARG A 131 1.06 -0.64 17.52
CA ARG A 131 0.87 0.44 18.50
C ARG A 131 0.35 1.62 17.71
N ASN A 132 -0.93 1.93 17.86
CA ASN A 132 -1.57 3.02 17.14
C ASN A 132 -0.72 4.29 17.26
N LEU A 133 -0.40 4.90 16.13
CA LEU A 133 0.30 6.18 16.09
C LEU A 133 -0.49 7.18 16.96
N ARG A 134 0.15 7.72 18.00
CA ARG A 134 -0.44 8.77 18.82
C ARG A 134 -0.03 10.12 18.28
N VAL A 135 -1.02 10.93 17.95
CA VAL A 135 -0.85 12.30 17.45
C VAL A 135 -1.68 13.26 18.28
N GLN A 136 -1.12 14.43 18.54
CA GLN A 136 -1.83 15.58 19.04
C GLN A 136 -2.29 16.42 17.84
N ILE A 137 -3.57 16.76 17.79
CA ILE A 137 -4.18 17.50 16.69
C ILE A 137 -4.71 18.84 17.22
N ARG A 138 -4.38 19.92 16.54
CA ARG A 138 -4.90 21.26 16.81
C ARG A 138 -5.58 21.81 15.57
N LYS A 139 -6.72 22.49 15.72
CA LYS A 139 -7.36 23.22 14.63
C LYS A 139 -6.62 24.53 14.34
N ILE A 140 -6.29 24.74 13.08
CA ILE A 140 -5.78 26.01 12.54
C ILE A 140 -7.02 26.87 12.26
N GLY A 141 -7.07 28.04 12.89
CA GLY A 141 -8.14 29.02 12.75
C GLY A 141 -8.01 29.79 11.46
#